data_AF-A0A8B6DRS9-F1
#
_entry.id   AF-A0A8B6DRS9-F1
#
_cell.length_a   1.000
_cell.length_b   1.000
_cell.length_c   1.000
_cell.angle_alpha   90.00
_cell.angle_beta   90.00
_cell.angle_gamma   90.00
#
_symmetry.space_group_name_H-M   'P 1'
#
loop_
_entity.id
_entity.type
_entity.pdbx_description
1 polymer ?
#
loop_
_entity_poly.entity_id
_entity_poly.type
_entity_poly.pdbx_seq_one_letter_code
_entity_poly.pdbx_strand_id
1 'polypeptide(L)'
;MNHLKEKECSRFLEEMMSAGLDLKPYVESDCFVALTMNTAQFAKICMTMTRDLLTLHTLELSPLITDTITEVFKAQLLHFEDSLKNPDFKTEHKFILKNAKYILETLMKKVEEQFKTRSISFPKQLVSVSGKYKKLESLSKSSGS
;
A
#
# COMPACT_ATOMS: atom_id res chain seq x y z
N MET A 1 15.27 -8.19 3.16
CA MET A 1 15.60 -8.31 4.59
C MET A 1 14.84 -7.22 5.31
N ASN A 2 14.07 -7.56 6.36
CA ASN A 2 13.26 -6.58 7.12
C ASN A 2 13.93 -6.11 8.42
N HIS A 3 15.07 -6.70 8.78
CA HIS A 3 15.92 -6.19 9.85
C HIS A 3 16.85 -5.11 9.28
N LEU A 4 16.83 -3.96 9.92
CA LEU A 4 17.72 -2.84 9.62
C LEU A 4 18.65 -2.61 10.82
N LYS A 5 19.84 -2.04 10.59
CA LYS A 5 20.61 -1.48 11.71
C LYS A 5 19.91 -0.24 12.24
N GLU A 6 20.13 0.11 13.49
CA GLU A 6 19.46 1.24 14.17
C GLU A 6 19.50 2.54 13.34
N LYS A 7 20.68 2.95 12.88
CA LYS A 7 20.85 4.12 12.01
C LYS A 7 20.09 4.02 10.68
N GLU A 8 20.04 2.83 10.10
CA GLU A 8 19.32 2.58 8.85
C GLU A 8 17.81 2.62 9.06
N CYS A 9 17.34 2.17 10.22
CA CYS A 9 15.94 2.23 10.61
C CYS A 9 15.47 3.67 10.86
N SER A 10 16.26 4.50 11.55
CA SER A 10 15.96 5.92 11.73
C SER A 10 15.82 6.62 10.38
N ARG A 11 16.81 6.41 9.49
CA ARG A 11 16.78 6.98 8.13
C ARG A 11 15.58 6.47 7.33
N PHE A 12 15.26 5.18 7.42
CA PHE A 12 14.10 4.60 6.76
C PHE A 12 12.79 5.24 7.25
N LEU A 13 12.62 5.44 8.56
CA LEU A 13 11.43 6.08 9.10
C LEU A 13 11.32 7.55 8.70
N GLU A 14 12.43 8.29 8.71
CA GLU A 14 12.48 9.67 8.21
C GLU A 14 12.10 9.75 6.73
N GLU A 15 12.62 8.85 5.91
CA GLU A 15 12.32 8.76 4.49
C GLU A 15 10.83 8.50 4.24
N MET A 16 10.22 7.56 4.98
CA MET A 16 8.80 7.26 4.86
C MET A 16 7.93 8.43 5.36
N MET A 17 8.34 9.07 6.45
CA MET A 17 7.67 10.25 6.99
C MET A 17 7.68 11.41 6.00
N SER A 18 8.78 11.61 5.27
CA SER A 18 8.88 12.63 4.22
C SER A 18 7.90 12.43 3.06
N ALA A 19 7.43 11.19 2.85
CA ALA A 19 6.37 10.83 1.91
C ALA A 19 4.96 10.86 2.52
N GLY A 20 4.83 11.27 3.79
CA GLY A 20 3.56 11.31 4.52
C GLY A 20 3.12 9.98 5.11
N LEU A 21 4.05 9.03 5.28
CA LEU A 21 3.79 7.69 5.79
C LEU A 21 4.42 7.49 7.17
N ASP A 22 3.58 7.29 8.19
CA ASP A 22 4.05 6.88 9.50
C ASP A 22 4.17 5.35 9.57
N LEU A 23 5.41 4.85 9.45
CA LEU A 23 5.71 3.43 9.58
C LEU A 23 6.17 3.02 10.98
N LYS A 24 6.25 3.95 11.94
CA LYS A 24 6.66 3.62 13.31
C LYS A 24 5.80 2.53 13.95
N PRO A 25 4.46 2.48 13.74
CA PRO A 25 3.62 1.38 14.26
C PRO A 25 3.92 0.00 13.64
N TYR A 26 4.69 -0.04 12.56
CA TYR A 26 5.08 -1.26 11.85
C TYR A 26 6.54 -1.63 12.11
N VAL A 27 7.23 -0.94 13.02
CA VAL A 27 8.59 -1.29 13.44
C VAL A 27 8.54 -1.90 14.84
N GLU A 28 8.99 -3.14 14.95
CA GLU A 28 9.11 -3.88 16.21
C GLU A 28 10.47 -3.58 16.88
N SER A 29 10.73 -4.18 18.05
CA SER A 29 12.04 -4.09 18.70
C SER A 29 13.15 -4.52 17.74
N ASP A 30 14.36 -3.98 17.92
CA ASP A 30 15.54 -4.28 17.10
C ASP A 30 15.38 -3.92 15.61
N CYS A 31 14.57 -2.90 15.32
CA CYS A 31 14.41 -2.36 13.96
C CYS A 31 13.91 -3.38 12.94
N PHE A 32 13.05 -4.31 13.39
CA PHE A 32 12.36 -5.23 12.50
C PHE A 32 11.12 -4.57 11.90
N VAL A 33 11.11 -4.38 10.59
CA VAL A 33 9.98 -3.84 9.86
C VAL A 33 8.96 -4.96 9.61
N ALA A 34 7.78 -4.83 10.20
CA ALA A 34 6.71 -5.80 10.14
C ALA A 34 5.85 -5.68 8.85
N LEU A 35 6.49 -5.19 7.78
CA LEU A 35 6.05 -5.12 6.39
C LEU A 35 7.24 -5.55 5.52
N THR A 36 6.98 -6.05 4.31
CA THR A 36 8.09 -6.23 3.35
C THR A 36 8.65 -4.87 2.96
N MET A 37 9.95 -4.81 2.68
CA MET A 37 10.56 -3.62 2.10
C MET A 37 9.90 -3.20 0.79
N ASN A 38 9.44 -4.16 -0.02
CA ASN A 38 8.69 -3.88 -1.25
C ASN A 38 7.38 -3.13 -0.97
N THR A 39 6.63 -3.53 0.06
CA THR A 39 5.39 -2.84 0.47
C THR A 39 5.67 -1.41 0.92
N ALA A 40 6.71 -1.20 1.74
CA ALA A 40 7.07 0.14 2.20
C ALA A 40 7.49 1.05 1.03
N GLN A 41 8.32 0.54 0.12
CA GLN A 41 8.76 1.28 -1.07
C GLN A 41 7.63 1.55 -2.05
N PHE A 42 6.76 0.57 -2.29
CA PHE A 42 5.53 0.76 -3.08
C PHE A 42 4.69 1.89 -2.49
N ALA A 43 4.46 1.90 -1.18
CA ALA A 43 3.67 2.93 -0.52
C ALA A 43 4.29 4.33 -0.69
N LYS A 44 5.61 4.46 -0.51
CA LYS A 44 6.33 5.71 -0.74
C LYS A 44 6.16 6.22 -2.17
N ILE A 45 6.36 5.34 -3.16
CA ILE A 45 6.24 5.67 -4.58
C ILE A 45 4.80 6.04 -4.90
N CYS A 46 3.82 5.27 -4.44
CA CYS A 46 2.40 5.53 -4.64
C CYS A 46 1.97 6.88 -4.06
N MET A 47 2.41 7.23 -2.85
CA MET A 47 2.15 8.54 -2.23
C MET A 47 2.77 9.68 -3.04
N THR A 48 4.03 9.53 -3.44
CA THR A 48 4.75 10.54 -4.22
C THR A 48 4.07 10.76 -5.57
N MET A 49 3.79 9.68 -6.30
CA MET A 49 3.08 9.69 -7.58
C MET A 49 1.69 10.32 -7.44
N THR A 50 0.92 9.96 -6.41
CA THR A 50 -0.41 10.54 -6.17
C THR A 50 -0.29 12.06 -5.97
N ARG A 51 0.62 12.50 -5.11
CA ARG A 51 0.84 13.93 -4.85
C ARG A 51 1.18 14.66 -6.15
N ASP A 52 2.08 14.09 -6.95
CA ASP A 52 2.56 14.69 -8.19
C ASP A 52 1.45 14.74 -9.26
N LEU A 53 0.71 13.65 -9.45
CA LEU A 53 -0.44 13.61 -10.37
C LEU A 53 -1.52 14.63 -9.97
N LEU A 54 -1.79 14.77 -8.67
CA LEU A 54 -2.77 15.75 -8.19
C LEU A 54 -2.30 17.21 -8.33
N THR A 55 -1.00 17.48 -8.54
CA THR A 55 -0.54 18.83 -8.96
C THR A 55 -0.94 19.17 -10.39
N LEU A 56 -1.10 18.14 -11.24
CA LEU A 56 -1.48 18.27 -12.64
C LEU A 56 -3.00 18.16 -12.84
N HIS A 57 -3.79 18.10 -11.77
CA HIS A 57 -5.21 17.81 -11.86
C HIS A 57 -5.99 18.95 -12.53
N THR A 58 -6.58 18.63 -13.68
CA THR A 58 -7.62 19.42 -14.36
C THR A 58 -8.86 18.56 -14.59
N LEU A 59 -9.97 19.14 -15.07
CA LEU A 59 -11.17 18.36 -15.39
C LEU A 59 -10.91 17.33 -16.49
N GLU A 60 -10.08 17.69 -17.47
CA GLU A 60 -9.71 16.85 -18.61
C GLU A 60 -8.79 15.69 -18.20
N LEU A 61 -7.87 15.95 -17.26
CA LEU A 61 -6.91 14.95 -16.78
C LEU A 61 -7.45 14.09 -15.62
N SER A 62 -8.56 14.49 -15.00
CA SER A 62 -9.14 13.81 -13.84
C SER A 62 -9.41 12.30 -14.07
N PRO A 63 -9.99 11.87 -15.22
CA PRO A 63 -10.17 10.44 -15.51
C PRO A 63 -8.83 9.71 -15.61
N LEU A 64 -7.86 10.27 -16.34
CA LEU A 64 -6.54 9.67 -16.52
C LEU A 64 -5.77 9.51 -15.20
N ILE A 65 -5.79 10.54 -14.35
CA ILE A 65 -5.16 10.50 -13.02
C ILE A 65 -5.81 9.42 -12.16
N THR A 66 -7.14 9.38 -12.16
CA THR A 66 -7.92 8.40 -11.40
C THR A 66 -7.60 6.98 -11.85
N ASP A 67 -7.60 6.73 -13.16
CA ASP A 67 -7.34 5.41 -13.72
C ASP A 67 -5.90 4.98 -13.45
N THR A 68 -4.94 5.89 -13.57
CA THR A 68 -3.52 5.62 -13.27
C THR A 68 -3.32 5.15 -11.83
N ILE A 69 -3.86 5.90 -10.86
CA ILE A 69 -3.74 5.52 -9.44
C ILE A 69 -4.48 4.20 -9.19
N THR A 70 -5.65 4.02 -9.80
CA THR A 70 -6.45 2.79 -9.67
C THR A 70 -5.70 1.56 -10.19
N GLU A 71 -5.06 1.66 -11.36
CA GLU A 71 -4.31 0.55 -11.94
C GLU A 71 -3.07 0.19 -11.11
N VAL A 72 -2.38 1.18 -10.53
CA VAL A 72 -1.26 0.93 -9.61
C VAL A 72 -1.70 0.13 -8.38
N PHE A 73 -2.83 0.48 -7.77
CA PHE A 73 -3.37 -0.34 -6.68
C PHE A 73 -3.78 -1.73 -7.18
N LYS A 74 -4.51 -1.85 -8.30
CA LYS A 74 -4.94 -3.15 -8.84
C LYS A 74 -3.75 -4.08 -9.12
N ALA A 75 -2.66 -3.56 -9.67
CA ALA A 75 -1.44 -4.32 -9.91
C ALA A 75 -0.85 -4.87 -8.60
N GLN A 76 -0.82 -4.05 -7.54
CA GLN A 76 -0.34 -4.49 -6.23
C GLN A 76 -1.29 -5.53 -5.59
N LEU A 77 -2.61 -5.40 -5.76
CA LEU A 77 -3.54 -6.44 -5.33
C LEU A 77 -3.34 -7.75 -6.09
N LEU A 78 -3.13 -7.70 -7.39
CA LEU A 78 -2.86 -8.89 -8.19
C LEU A 78 -1.61 -9.60 -7.70
N HIS A 79 -0.54 -8.84 -7.39
CA HIS A 79 0.66 -9.38 -6.78
C HIS A 79 0.40 -10.10 -5.45
N PHE A 80 -0.46 -9.56 -4.58
CA PHE A 80 -0.89 -10.26 -3.36
C PHE A 80 -1.74 -11.49 -3.66
N GLU A 81 -2.67 -11.43 -4.62
CA GLU A 81 -3.48 -12.58 -5.04
C GLU A 81 -2.61 -13.73 -5.53
N ASP A 82 -1.62 -13.43 -6.37
CA ASP A 82 -0.72 -14.42 -6.94
C ASP A 82 0.19 -15.01 -5.86
N SER A 83 0.67 -14.17 -4.92
CA SER A 83 1.44 -14.62 -3.77
C SER A 83 0.64 -15.56 -2.85
N LEU A 84 -0.65 -15.30 -2.64
CA LEU A 84 -1.54 -16.15 -1.81
C LEU A 84 -1.97 -17.46 -2.51
N LYS A 85 -1.86 -17.52 -3.84
CA LYS A 85 -2.11 -18.73 -4.63
C LYS A 85 -0.86 -19.59 -4.79
N ASN A 86 0.33 -19.01 -4.59
CA ASN A 86 1.58 -19.74 -4.71
C ASN A 86 1.75 -20.70 -3.51
N PRO A 87 1.84 -22.03 -3.73
CA PRO A 87 2.02 -22.99 -2.65
C PRO A 87 3.30 -22.76 -1.83
N ASP A 88 4.34 -22.15 -2.42
CA ASP A 88 5.61 -21.88 -1.75
C ASP A 88 5.48 -20.84 -0.63
N PHE A 89 4.42 -20.01 -0.65
CA PHE A 89 4.20 -18.95 0.33
C PHE A 89 3.13 -19.28 1.39
N LYS A 90 2.72 -20.55 1.49
CA LYS A 90 1.65 -20.97 2.40
C LYS A 90 1.92 -20.59 3.86
N THR A 91 3.18 -20.61 4.30
CA THR A 91 3.55 -20.25 5.68
C THR A 91 3.56 -18.74 5.92
N GLU A 92 3.69 -17.97 4.85
CA GLU A 92 3.82 -16.52 4.80
C GLU A 92 2.48 -15.83 4.58
N HIS A 93 1.38 -16.56 4.33
CA HIS A 93 0.05 -16.00 4.07
C HIS A 93 -0.38 -14.95 5.09
N LYS A 94 -0.14 -15.18 6.39
CA LYS A 94 -0.46 -14.18 7.43
C LYS A 94 0.34 -12.89 7.23
N PHE A 95 1.61 -13.01 6.86
CA PHE A 95 2.47 -11.87 6.59
C PHE A 95 2.07 -11.16 5.30
N ILE A 96 1.73 -11.89 4.24
CA ILE A 96 1.20 -11.32 2.98
C ILE A 96 -0.09 -10.53 3.25
N LEU A 97 -1.02 -11.08 4.04
CA LEU A 97 -2.24 -10.39 4.43
C LEU A 97 -1.98 -9.12 5.26
N LYS A 98 -0.98 -9.14 6.16
CA LYS A 98 -0.55 -7.93 6.90
C LYS A 98 -0.09 -6.83 5.95
N ASN A 99 0.68 -7.17 4.92
CA ASN A 99 1.10 -6.25 3.86
C ASN A 99 -0.09 -5.72 3.05
N ALA A 100 -1.00 -6.61 2.62
CA ALA A 100 -2.19 -6.24 1.88
C ALA A 100 -3.11 -5.30 2.69
N LYS A 101 -3.29 -5.58 3.98
CA LYS A 101 -4.07 -4.74 4.89
C LYS A 101 -3.49 -3.33 4.98
N TYR A 102 -2.17 -3.21 5.15
CA TYR A 102 -1.51 -1.90 5.16
C TYR A 102 -1.79 -1.12 3.86
N ILE A 103 -1.66 -1.75 2.69
CA ILE A 103 -1.93 -1.10 1.40
C ILE A 103 -3.40 -0.66 1.27
N LEU A 104 -4.35 -1.54 1.60
CA LEU A 104 -5.77 -1.31 1.31
C LEU A 104 -6.49 -0.44 2.35
N GLU A 105 -6.02 -0.43 3.60
CA GLU A 105 -6.62 0.36 4.67
C GLU A 105 -5.79 1.60 4.97
N THR A 106 -4.49 1.45 5.21
CA THR A 106 -3.64 2.55 5.69
C THR A 106 -3.19 3.45 4.56
N LEU A 107 -2.58 2.90 3.51
CA LEU A 107 -2.13 3.68 2.36
C LEU A 107 -3.30 4.29 1.59
N MET A 108 -4.37 3.52 1.34
CA MET A 108 -5.56 4.04 0.66
C MET A 108 -6.15 5.26 1.38
N LYS A 109 -6.23 5.23 2.71
CA LYS A 109 -6.68 6.37 3.51
C LYS A 109 -5.75 7.58 3.35
N LYS A 110 -4.43 7.36 3.26
CA LYS A 110 -3.46 8.44 3.01
C LYS A 110 -3.59 9.05 1.62
N VAL A 111 -3.88 8.22 0.61
CA VAL A 111 -4.21 8.69 -0.74
C VAL A 111 -5.51 9.50 -0.70
N GLU A 112 -6.56 9.03 -0.03
CA GLU A 112 -7.81 9.77 0.13
C GLU A 112 -7.59 11.14 0.82
N GLU A 113 -6.74 11.20 1.85
CA GLU A 113 -6.34 12.45 2.50
C GLU A 113 -5.71 13.44 1.50
N GLN A 114 -4.85 12.98 0.57
CA GLN A 114 -4.28 13.84 -0.48
C GLN A 114 -5.34 14.43 -1.40
N PHE A 115 -6.35 13.65 -1.82
CA PHE A 115 -7.49 14.17 -2.60
C PHE A 115 -8.26 15.24 -1.82
N LYS A 116 -8.55 14.98 -0.54
CA LYS A 116 -9.27 15.92 0.33
C LYS A 116 -8.53 17.24 0.53
N THR A 117 -7.20 17.20 0.70
CA THR A 117 -6.40 18.44 0.87
C THR A 117 -6.46 19.37 -0.34
N ARG A 118 -6.84 18.85 -1.51
CA ARG A 118 -7.01 19.62 -2.75
C ARG A 118 -8.48 19.86 -3.11
N SER A 119 -9.41 19.56 -2.20
CA SER A 119 -10.85 19.66 -2.42
C SER A 119 -11.36 18.83 -3.61
N ILE A 120 -10.68 17.73 -3.93
CA ILE A 120 -11.08 16.79 -4.99
C ILE A 120 -11.84 15.63 -4.34
N SER A 121 -12.98 15.25 -4.94
CA SER A 121 -13.74 14.08 -4.48
C SER A 121 -12.93 12.81 -4.68
N PHE A 122 -12.95 11.91 -3.68
CA PHE A 122 -12.23 10.66 -3.79
C PHE A 122 -12.89 9.73 -4.83
N PRO A 123 -12.16 9.25 -5.85
CA PRO A 123 -12.76 8.47 -6.93
C PRO A 123 -13.40 7.16 -6.48
N LYS A 124 -14.60 6.86 -7.00
CA LYS A 124 -15.34 5.61 -6.72
C LYS A 124 -14.56 4.36 -7.13
N GLN A 125 -13.73 4.48 -8.16
CA GLN A 125 -12.84 3.40 -8.62
C GLN A 125 -11.89 2.96 -7.51
N LEU A 126 -11.29 3.91 -6.78
CA LEU A 126 -10.38 3.62 -5.67
C LEU A 126 -11.11 3.07 -4.45
N VAL A 127 -12.32 3.56 -4.16
CA VAL A 127 -13.20 2.97 -3.12
C VAL A 127 -13.52 1.51 -3.43
N SER A 128 -13.75 1.17 -4.70
CA SER A 128 -14.05 -0.21 -5.11
C SER A 128 -12.85 -1.14 -4.93
N VAL A 129 -11.63 -0.60 -5.03
CA VAL A 129 -10.39 -1.36 -4.85
C VAL A 129 -10.17 -1.73 -3.38
N SER A 130 -10.43 -0.83 -2.42
CA SER A 130 -10.26 -1.13 -0.99
C SER A 130 -11.20 -2.24 -0.50
N GLY A 131 -12.40 -2.34 -1.06
CA GLY A 131 -13.36 -3.40 -0.77
C GLY A 131 -12.89 -4.82 -1.09
N LYS A 132 -11.79 -4.98 -1.86
CA LYS A 132 -11.26 -6.29 -2.27
C LYS A 132 -10.44 -7.00 -1.18
N TYR A 133 -10.13 -6.36 -0.05
CA TYR A 133 -9.37 -7.01 1.03
C TYR A 133 -10.02 -8.31 1.52
N LYS A 134 -11.35 -8.34 1.65
CA LYS A 134 -12.10 -9.55 2.05
C LYS A 134 -11.88 -10.74 1.10
N LYS A 135 -11.67 -10.49 -0.19
CA LYS A 135 -11.35 -11.52 -1.19
C LYS A 135 -9.96 -12.11 -0.95
N LEU A 136 -8.99 -11.29 -0.55
CA LEU A 136 -7.64 -11.77 -0.20
C LEU A 136 -7.68 -12.65 1.05
N GLU A 137 -8.45 -12.23 2.06
CA GLU A 137 -8.63 -13.04 3.27
C GLU A 137 -9.23 -14.42 2.96
N SER A 138 -10.22 -14.50 2.07
CA SER A 138 -10.81 -15.78 1.68
C SER A 138 -9.83 -16.69 0.93
N LEU A 139 -8.96 -16.13 0.08
CA LEU A 139 -7.95 -16.90 -0.66
C LEU A 139 -6.93 -17.56 0.29
N SER A 140 -6.52 -16.87 1.36
CA SER A 140 -5.60 -17.46 2.34
C SER A 140 -6.18 -18.69 3.05
N LYS A 141 -7.52 -18.76 3.21
CA LYS A 141 -8.23 -19.84 3.89
C LYS A 141 -8.43 -21.05 2.97
N SER A 142 -8.70 -20.83 1.68
CA SER A 142 -8.86 -21.91 0.69
C SER A 142 -7.57 -22.68 0.40
N SER A 143 -6.42 -22.01 0.47
CA SER A 143 -5.10 -22.66 0.27
C SER A 143 -4.62 -23.45 1.51
N GLY A 144 -5.37 -23.39 2.62
CA GLY A 144 -5.07 -24.05 3.90
C GLY A 144 -5.67 -25.45 4.05
N SER A 145 -6.50 -25.90 3.09
CA SER A 145 -7.10 -27.25 3.08
C SER A 145 -6.21 -28.26 2.36
#